data_AF-A0AB73BXC4-F1
#
_entry.id   AF-A0AB73BXC4-F1
#
_cell.length_a   1.000
_cell.length_b   1.000
_cell.length_c   1.000
_cell.angle_alpha   90.00
_cell.angle_beta   90.00
_cell.angle_gamma   90.00
#
_symmetry.space_group_name_H-M   'P 1'
#
loop_
_entity.id
_entity.type
_entity.pdbx_description
1 polymer ?
#
loop_
_entity_poly.entity_id
_entity_poly.type
_entity_poly.pdbx_seq_one_letter_code
_entity_poly.pdbx_strand_id
1 'polypeptide(L)'
;MNTNKLKIKDLVTIGVFTVIYFIVMFGVGMIGMIPILFLIYPTILGIVTGVIIMLFMAKVQKPFALFILGIISPLIMFSMGHTYITPVHALIVMTIAELIRKAGNYKTFHYNMLSFAVFNTWICGSLMQMLLVKDRYLEMCLQMMGEEYTRGLERLITYPNMALVYIGAFVGGIIGAYIGKAFLKKHFEKAGII
;
A
#
# COMPACT_ATOMS: atom_id res chain seq x y z
N MET A 1 -23.40 -2.95 -24.40
CA MET A 1 -21.98 -2.55 -24.17
C MET A 1 -21.56 -2.97 -22.77
N ASN A 2 -20.50 -3.76 -22.60
CA ASN A 2 -20.00 -4.14 -21.28
C ASN A 2 -19.53 -2.90 -20.49
N THR A 3 -20.39 -2.41 -19.60
CA THR A 3 -20.17 -1.24 -18.73
C THR A 3 -19.03 -1.43 -17.73
N ASN A 4 -18.56 -2.68 -17.55
CA ASN A 4 -17.53 -3.08 -16.61
C ASN A 4 -16.08 -3.03 -17.16
N LYS A 5 -15.86 -2.63 -18.42
CA LYS A 5 -14.50 -2.46 -18.95
C LYS A 5 -13.90 -1.09 -18.58
N LEU A 6 -12.60 -1.08 -18.30
CA LEU A 6 -11.82 0.15 -18.14
C LEU A 6 -11.80 0.91 -19.47
N LYS A 7 -12.06 2.22 -19.39
CA LYS A 7 -11.96 3.17 -20.50
C LYS A 7 -10.70 4.02 -20.32
N ILE A 8 -10.29 4.74 -21.37
CA ILE A 8 -9.12 5.64 -21.34
C ILE A 8 -9.20 6.60 -20.15
N LYS A 9 -10.36 7.22 -19.90
CA LYS A 9 -10.54 8.13 -18.73
C LYS A 9 -10.28 7.45 -17.38
N ASP A 10 -10.58 6.17 -17.27
CA ASP A 10 -10.36 5.41 -16.03
C ASP A 10 -8.87 5.12 -15.87
N LEU A 11 -8.16 4.78 -16.95
CA LEU A 11 -6.71 4.60 -16.96
C LEU A 11 -5.97 5.90 -16.62
N VAL A 12 -6.42 7.04 -17.15
CA VAL A 12 -5.88 8.37 -16.78
C VAL A 12 -6.08 8.62 -15.28
N THR A 13 -7.27 8.33 -14.75
CA THR A 13 -7.56 8.46 -13.31
C THR A 13 -6.66 7.55 -12.48
N ILE A 14 -6.48 6.29 -12.89
CA ILE A 14 -5.56 5.35 -12.25
C ILE A 14 -4.14 5.93 -12.23
N GLY A 15 -3.64 6.45 -13.35
CA GLY A 15 -2.31 7.07 -13.44
C GLY A 15 -2.14 8.23 -12.46
N VAL A 16 -3.07 9.19 -12.43
CA VAL A 16 -3.01 10.36 -11.53
C VAL A 16 -3.00 9.93 -10.07
N PHE A 17 -3.92 9.04 -9.67
CA PHE A 17 -3.97 8.56 -8.28
C PHE A 17 -2.75 7.71 -7.91
N THR A 18 -2.17 6.97 -8.85
CA THR A 18 -0.93 6.21 -8.63
C THR A 18 0.23 7.14 -8.32
N VAL A 19 0.39 8.23 -9.07
CA VAL A 19 1.45 9.24 -8.80
C VAL A 19 1.26 9.87 -7.43
N ILE A 20 0.04 10.31 -7.11
CA ILE A 20 -0.28 10.89 -5.79
C ILE A 20 0.01 9.89 -4.67
N TYR A 21 -0.46 8.64 -4.83
CA TYR A 21 -0.21 7.57 -3.88
C TYR A 21 1.29 7.31 -3.68
N PHE A 22 2.05 7.23 -4.77
CA PHE A 22 3.48 6.97 -4.73
C PHE A 22 4.26 8.09 -4.02
N ILE A 23 3.93 9.36 -4.31
CA ILE A 23 4.58 10.51 -3.64
C ILE A 23 4.31 10.49 -2.14
N VAL A 24 3.06 10.25 -1.73
CA VAL A 24 2.68 10.18 -0.31
C VAL A 24 3.32 8.96 0.37
N MET A 25 3.32 7.82 -0.31
CA MET A 25 3.99 6.62 0.16
C MET A 25 5.48 6.85 0.38
N PHE A 26 6.16 7.45 -0.59
CA PHE A 26 7.58 7.78 -0.50
C PHE A 26 7.85 8.73 0.66
N GLY A 27 7.05 9.81 0.80
CA GLY A 27 7.18 10.76 1.90
C GLY A 27 6.98 10.13 3.28
N VAL A 28 5.96 9.28 3.44
CA VAL A 28 5.75 8.51 4.68
C VAL A 28 6.86 7.48 4.89
N GLY A 29 7.40 6.89 3.82
CA GLY A 29 8.51 5.93 3.88
C GLY A 29 9.80 6.50 4.46
N MET A 30 10.01 7.81 4.37
CA MET A 30 11.20 8.48 4.93
C MET A 30 11.28 8.35 6.47
N ILE A 31 10.18 8.09 7.17
CA ILE A 31 10.22 7.83 8.63
C ILE A 31 11.02 6.55 8.94
N GLY A 32 11.17 5.67 7.96
CA GLY A 32 11.96 4.46 8.05
C GLY A 32 13.46 4.70 8.24
N MET A 33 13.97 5.92 8.06
CA MET A 33 15.35 6.26 8.43
C MET A 33 15.63 6.06 9.93
N ILE A 34 14.60 5.93 10.76
CA ILE A 34 14.71 5.51 12.16
C ILE A 34 14.29 4.04 12.26
N PRO A 35 15.18 3.10 12.65
CA PRO A 35 14.91 1.65 12.60
C PRO A 35 13.62 1.21 13.30
N ILE A 36 13.28 1.81 14.45
CA ILE A 36 12.06 1.44 15.20
C ILE A 36 10.77 1.86 14.48
N LEU A 37 10.80 3.01 13.77
CA LEU A 37 9.64 3.49 13.02
C LEU A 37 9.37 2.64 11.78
N PHE A 38 10.36 1.86 11.36
CA PHE A 38 10.24 0.90 10.27
C PHE A 38 9.11 -0.14 10.52
N LEU A 39 8.88 -0.51 11.79
CA LEU A 39 7.80 -1.44 12.16
C LEU A 39 6.40 -0.78 12.12
N ILE A 40 6.32 0.53 12.32
CA ILE A 40 5.04 1.26 12.41
C ILE A 40 4.67 1.87 11.04
N TYR A 41 5.65 2.00 10.15
CA TYR A 41 5.49 2.60 8.83
C TYR A 41 4.29 2.09 8.03
N PRO A 42 4.05 0.78 7.89
CA PRO A 42 2.91 0.28 7.13
C PRO A 42 1.55 0.69 7.71
N THR A 43 1.46 0.81 9.04
CA THR A 43 0.27 1.29 9.74
C THR A 43 -0.01 2.76 9.40
N ILE A 44 1.02 3.61 9.51
CA ILE A 44 0.91 5.05 9.21
C ILE A 44 0.56 5.25 7.74
N LEU A 45 1.19 4.49 6.84
CA LEU A 45 0.89 4.54 5.41
C LEU A 45 -0.58 4.27 5.14
N GLY A 46 -1.16 3.23 5.76
CA GLY A 46 -2.57 2.89 5.60
C GLY A 46 -3.51 4.01 6.05
N ILE A 47 -3.18 4.66 7.16
CA ILE A 47 -3.96 5.79 7.71
C ILE A 47 -3.90 6.98 6.75
N VAL A 48 -2.70 7.39 6.33
CA VAL A 48 -2.49 8.58 5.50
C VAL A 48 -3.04 8.39 4.09
N THR A 49 -2.80 7.22 3.49
CA THR A 49 -3.23 6.93 2.11
C THR A 49 -4.71 6.53 2.01
N GLY A 50 -5.38 6.30 3.14
CA GLY A 50 -6.79 5.92 3.19
C GLY A 50 -7.71 6.91 2.48
N VAL A 51 -7.50 8.22 2.63
CA VAL A 51 -8.30 9.23 1.91
C VAL A 51 -8.11 9.12 0.40
N ILE A 52 -6.86 8.97 -0.05
CA ILE A 52 -6.49 8.88 -1.46
C ILE A 52 -7.13 7.65 -2.10
N ILE A 53 -6.95 6.49 -1.46
CA ILE A 53 -7.43 5.23 -2.01
C ILE A 53 -8.96 5.13 -1.93
N MET A 54 -9.59 5.59 -0.84
CA MET A 54 -11.07 5.61 -0.77
C MET A 54 -11.67 6.51 -1.84
N LEU A 55 -11.09 7.70 -2.07
CA LEU A 55 -11.53 8.59 -3.16
C LEU A 55 -11.35 7.93 -4.53
N PHE A 56 -10.21 7.29 -4.76
CA PHE A 56 -9.97 6.55 -5.98
C PHE A 56 -11.01 5.43 -6.20
N MET A 57 -11.27 4.61 -5.18
CA MET A 57 -12.24 3.52 -5.26
C MET A 57 -13.66 4.01 -5.48
N ALA A 58 -14.01 5.20 -4.96
CA ALA A 58 -15.29 5.86 -5.21
C ALA A 58 -15.39 6.35 -6.67
N LYS A 59 -14.31 6.93 -7.22
CA LYS A 59 -14.27 7.41 -8.62
C LYS A 59 -14.23 6.27 -9.64
N VAL A 60 -13.54 5.16 -9.34
CA VAL A 60 -13.35 4.03 -10.25
C VAL A 60 -13.87 2.74 -9.61
N GLN A 61 -15.14 2.47 -9.86
CA GLN A 61 -15.87 1.29 -9.39
C GLN A 61 -15.85 0.15 -10.44
N LYS A 62 -14.66 -0.16 -10.97
CA LYS A 62 -14.48 -1.12 -12.06
C LYS A 62 -13.44 -2.19 -11.73
N PRO A 63 -13.57 -3.40 -12.31
CA PRO A 63 -12.57 -4.46 -12.19
C PRO A 63 -11.15 -4.00 -12.54
N PHE A 64 -10.18 -4.54 -11.82
CA PHE A 64 -8.73 -4.34 -11.98
C PHE A 64 -8.22 -2.91 -11.76
N ALA A 65 -9.08 -1.94 -11.44
CA ALA A 65 -8.64 -0.56 -11.25
C ALA A 65 -7.65 -0.42 -10.08
N LEU A 66 -7.97 -1.01 -8.92
CA LEU A 66 -7.07 -1.01 -7.76
C LEU A 66 -5.83 -1.85 -8.01
N PHE A 67 -6.00 -3.00 -8.68
CA PHE A 67 -4.88 -3.89 -9.02
C PHE A 67 -3.81 -3.16 -9.83
N ILE A 68 -4.21 -2.44 -10.88
CA ILE A 68 -3.27 -1.68 -11.73
C ILE A 68 -2.61 -0.57 -10.91
N LEU A 69 -3.36 0.20 -10.13
CA LEU A 69 -2.80 1.23 -9.25
C LEU A 69 -1.76 0.64 -8.30
N GLY A 70 -2.08 -0.50 -7.69
CA GLY A 70 -1.28 -1.12 -6.65
C GLY A 70 -0.06 -1.87 -7.11
N ILE A 71 -0.01 -2.34 -8.36
CA ILE A 71 1.17 -3.07 -8.87
C ILE A 71 2.26 -2.11 -9.35
N ILE A 72 1.91 -0.89 -9.74
CA ILE A 72 2.87 0.09 -10.28
C ILE A 72 3.91 0.48 -9.21
N SER A 73 3.48 0.80 -7.98
CA SER A 73 4.42 1.20 -6.91
C SER A 73 5.47 0.12 -6.56
N PRO A 74 5.12 -1.16 -6.34
CA PRO A 74 6.09 -2.25 -6.15
C PRO A 74 7.06 -2.43 -7.33
N LEU A 75 6.59 -2.25 -8.57
CA LEU A 75 7.46 -2.34 -9.76
C LEU A 75 8.47 -1.18 -9.82
N ILE A 76 8.03 0.03 -9.47
CA ILE A 76 8.94 1.18 -9.33
C ILE A 76 9.96 0.89 -8.22
N MET A 77 9.54 0.41 -7.05
CA MET A 77 10.46 0.06 -5.96
C MET A 77 11.46 -1.02 -6.36
N PHE A 78 11.01 -2.04 -7.12
CA PHE A 78 11.90 -3.06 -7.68
C PHE A 78 12.98 -2.43 -8.59
N SER A 79 12.60 -1.50 -9.47
CA SER A 79 13.55 -0.76 -10.31
C SER A 79 14.51 0.13 -9.53
N MET A 80 14.12 0.56 -8.31
CA MET A 80 14.94 1.35 -7.39
C MET A 80 15.88 0.51 -6.49
N GLY A 81 15.97 -0.81 -6.73
CA GLY A 81 16.90 -1.68 -6.02
C GLY A 81 16.27 -2.58 -4.95
N HIS A 82 14.93 -2.59 -4.81
CA HIS A 82 14.27 -3.63 -4.03
C HIS A 82 14.43 -5.00 -4.70
N THR A 83 14.42 -6.08 -3.91
CA THR A 83 14.48 -7.45 -4.43
C THR A 83 13.16 -7.89 -5.08
N TYR A 84 13.20 -8.98 -5.85
CA TYR A 84 12.04 -9.57 -6.54
C TYR A 84 10.90 -9.98 -5.58
N ILE A 85 11.19 -10.11 -4.28
CA ILE A 85 10.19 -10.42 -3.26
C ILE A 85 9.11 -9.34 -3.21
N THR A 86 9.47 -8.08 -3.39
CA THR A 86 8.54 -6.95 -3.33
C THR A 86 7.44 -7.06 -4.39
N PRO A 87 7.73 -7.18 -5.70
CA PRO A 87 6.70 -7.33 -6.72
C PRO A 87 5.95 -8.67 -6.63
N VAL A 88 6.61 -9.78 -6.25
CA VAL A 88 5.93 -11.09 -6.09
C VAL A 88 4.90 -11.04 -4.96
N HIS A 89 5.27 -10.50 -3.80
CA HIS A 89 4.35 -10.32 -2.69
C HIS A 89 3.20 -9.38 -3.06
N ALA A 90 3.50 -8.26 -3.70
CA ALA A 90 2.48 -7.32 -4.12
C ALA A 90 1.49 -7.96 -5.10
N LEU A 91 1.94 -8.79 -6.04
CA LEU A 91 1.04 -9.50 -6.96
C LEU A 91 0.01 -10.36 -6.22
N ILE A 92 0.44 -11.09 -5.18
CA ILE A 92 -0.45 -11.91 -4.34
C ILE A 92 -1.46 -11.03 -3.61
N VAL A 93 -0.97 -9.99 -2.91
CA VAL A 93 -1.82 -9.07 -2.15
C VAL A 93 -2.83 -8.35 -3.04
N MET A 94 -2.41 -7.85 -4.20
CA MET A 94 -3.29 -7.15 -5.15
C MET A 94 -4.36 -8.08 -5.71
N THR A 95 -4.02 -9.34 -5.96
CA THR A 95 -5.00 -10.35 -6.42
C THR A 95 -6.06 -10.58 -5.35
N ILE A 96 -5.66 -10.76 -4.09
CA ILE A 96 -6.61 -10.94 -2.97
C ILE A 96 -7.48 -9.68 -2.81
N ALA A 97 -6.87 -8.49 -2.84
CA ALA A 97 -7.59 -7.22 -2.73
C ALA A 97 -8.63 -7.05 -3.85
N GLU A 98 -8.31 -7.45 -5.09
CA GLU A 98 -9.24 -7.41 -6.22
C GLU A 98 -10.40 -8.39 -6.04
N LEU A 99 -10.14 -9.61 -5.57
CA LEU A 99 -11.17 -10.61 -5.28
C LEU A 99 -12.16 -10.11 -4.21
N ILE A 100 -11.66 -9.45 -3.16
CA ILE A 100 -12.49 -8.85 -2.12
C ILE A 100 -13.39 -7.74 -2.71
N ARG A 101 -12.86 -6.84 -3.56
CA ARG A 101 -13.71 -5.82 -4.21
C ARG A 101 -14.77 -6.43 -5.10
N LYS A 102 -14.39 -7.48 -5.85
CA LYS A 102 -15.30 -8.20 -6.73
C LYS A 102 -16.49 -8.77 -5.96
N ALA A 103 -16.28 -9.34 -4.77
CA ALA A 103 -17.34 -9.84 -3.91
C ALA A 103 -18.34 -8.74 -3.49
N GLY A 104 -17.88 -7.49 -3.36
CA GLY A 104 -18.71 -6.31 -3.10
C GLY A 104 -19.23 -5.59 -4.33
N ASN A 105 -19.14 -6.18 -5.53
CA ASN A 105 -19.47 -5.55 -6.81
C ASN A 105 -18.80 -4.17 -7.00
N TYR A 106 -17.61 -3.97 -6.43
CA TYR A 106 -16.80 -2.74 -6.47
C TYR A 106 -17.41 -1.48 -5.84
N LYS A 107 -18.65 -1.55 -5.35
CA LYS A 107 -19.42 -0.40 -4.85
C LYS A 107 -19.58 -0.38 -3.33
N THR A 108 -19.64 -1.56 -2.72
CA THR A 108 -19.93 -1.67 -1.30
C THR A 108 -18.73 -1.23 -0.44
N PHE A 109 -18.97 -0.28 0.47
CA PHE A 109 -17.92 0.26 1.33
C PHE A 109 -17.19 -0.81 2.15
N HIS A 110 -17.91 -1.75 2.77
CA HIS A 110 -17.27 -2.80 3.58
C HIS A 110 -16.22 -3.61 2.79
N TYR A 111 -16.54 -3.99 1.55
CA TYR A 111 -15.61 -4.72 0.70
C TYR A 111 -14.48 -3.82 0.15
N ASN A 112 -14.76 -2.55 -0.16
CA ASN A 112 -13.72 -1.60 -0.57
C ASN A 112 -12.74 -1.30 0.60
N MET A 113 -13.25 -1.20 1.83
CA MET A 113 -12.46 -1.06 3.05
C MET A 113 -11.58 -2.28 3.28
N LEU A 114 -12.14 -3.50 3.28
CA LEU A 114 -11.38 -4.73 3.47
C LEU A 114 -10.35 -4.94 2.37
N SER A 115 -10.72 -4.63 1.12
CA SER A 115 -9.78 -4.63 0.00
C SER A 115 -8.64 -3.65 0.21
N PHE A 116 -8.92 -2.43 0.70
CA PHE A 116 -7.86 -1.47 1.01
C PHE A 116 -6.98 -1.92 2.18
N ALA A 117 -7.55 -2.53 3.22
CA ALA A 117 -6.80 -3.07 4.33
C ALA A 117 -5.82 -4.17 3.87
N VAL A 118 -6.27 -5.07 2.99
CA VAL A 118 -5.41 -6.08 2.35
C VAL A 118 -4.39 -5.41 1.44
N PHE A 119 -4.82 -4.53 0.54
CA PHE A 119 -3.95 -3.75 -0.34
C PHE A 119 -2.80 -3.15 0.46
N ASN A 120 -3.07 -2.46 1.57
CA ASN A 120 -2.06 -1.78 2.36
C ASN A 120 -0.93 -2.71 2.86
N THR A 121 -1.19 -4.01 3.01
CA THR A 121 -0.17 -5.00 3.42
C THR A 121 0.87 -5.30 2.33
N TRP A 122 0.71 -4.82 1.10
CA TRP A 122 1.71 -5.02 0.05
C TRP A 122 3.04 -4.40 0.45
N ILE A 123 3.01 -3.27 1.17
CA ILE A 123 4.22 -2.56 1.57
C ILE A 123 5.06 -3.38 2.55
N CYS A 124 4.43 -4.29 3.29
CA CYS A 124 5.12 -5.25 4.16
C CYS A 124 6.03 -6.19 3.35
N GLY A 125 5.80 -6.38 2.05
CA GLY A 125 6.72 -7.09 1.15
C GLY A 125 8.09 -6.42 1.05
N SER A 126 8.13 -5.09 1.14
CA SER A 126 9.39 -4.33 1.18
C SER A 126 10.17 -4.55 2.47
N LEU A 127 9.52 -5.00 3.53
CA LEU A 127 10.15 -5.45 4.78
C LEU A 127 10.49 -6.95 4.75
N MET A 128 9.67 -7.78 4.10
CA MET A 128 9.91 -9.24 4.06
C MET A 128 11.21 -9.62 3.36
N GLN A 129 11.66 -8.85 2.37
CA GLN A 129 12.98 -9.06 1.76
C GLN A 129 14.12 -8.99 2.77
N MET A 130 13.94 -8.29 3.89
CA MET A 130 14.92 -8.22 4.98
C MET A 130 14.99 -9.52 5.79
N LEU A 131 13.94 -10.35 5.78
CA LEU A 131 13.96 -11.68 6.39
C LEU A 131 14.47 -12.74 5.41
N LEU A 132 14.00 -12.68 4.16
CA LEU A 132 14.22 -13.72 3.17
C LEU A 132 15.57 -13.59 2.45
N VAL A 133 16.13 -12.38 2.38
CA VAL A 133 17.45 -12.09 1.78
C VAL A 133 18.27 -11.23 2.75
N LYS A 134 18.26 -11.63 4.03
CA LYS A 134 18.80 -10.88 5.16
C LYS A 134 20.25 -10.44 4.93
N ASP A 135 21.14 -11.35 4.57
CA ASP A 135 22.58 -11.07 4.49
C ASP A 135 22.89 -9.97 3.45
N ARG A 136 22.33 -10.10 2.24
CA ARG A 136 22.46 -9.07 1.19
C ARG A 136 21.88 -7.73 1.62
N TYR A 137 20.74 -7.75 2.30
CA TYR A 137 20.08 -6.52 2.73
C TYR A 137 20.87 -5.82 3.84
N LEU A 138 21.41 -6.57 4.81
CA LEU A 138 22.25 -6.02 5.87
C LEU A 138 23.57 -5.47 5.32
N GLU A 139 24.19 -6.13 4.34
CA GLU A 139 25.37 -5.60 3.62
C GLU A 139 25.06 -4.25 2.96
N MET A 140 23.93 -4.15 2.25
CA MET A 140 23.49 -2.89 1.64
C MET A 140 23.22 -1.81 2.68
N CYS A 141 22.52 -2.15 3.77
CA CYS A 141 22.27 -1.21 4.86
C CYS A 141 23.54 -0.72 5.53
N LEU A 142 24.52 -1.60 5.72
CA LEU A 142 25.81 -1.25 6.30
C LEU A 142 26.52 -0.21 5.44
N GLN A 143 26.51 -0.39 4.11
CA GLN A 143 27.12 0.56 3.17
C GLN A 143 26.38 1.90 3.09
N MET A 144 25.04 1.90 3.15
CA MET A 144 24.23 3.10 2.93
C MET A 144 23.92 3.91 4.20
N MET A 145 23.69 3.23 5.33
CA MET A 145 23.16 3.83 6.57
C MET A 145 24.09 3.64 7.79
N GLY A 146 25.15 2.83 7.66
CA GLY A 146 26.13 2.60 8.72
C GLY A 146 25.76 1.51 9.73
N GLU A 147 26.70 1.21 10.63
CA GLU A 147 26.60 0.08 11.56
C GLU A 147 25.48 0.19 12.58
N GLU A 148 25.25 1.39 13.13
CA GLU A 148 24.28 1.59 14.21
C GLU A 148 22.85 1.33 13.72
N TYR A 149 22.52 1.88 12.54
CA TYR A 149 21.25 1.64 11.87
C TYR A 149 21.09 0.15 11.55
N THR A 150 22.12 -0.47 10.97
CA THR A 150 22.08 -1.88 10.53
C THR A 150 21.87 -2.84 11.70
N ARG A 151 22.54 -2.61 12.84
CA ARG A 151 22.33 -3.41 14.07
C ARG A 151 20.94 -3.19 14.66
N GLY A 152 20.44 -1.96 14.64
CA GLY A 152 19.07 -1.65 15.05
C GLY A 152 18.05 -2.41 14.19
N LEU A 153 18.26 -2.40 12.88
CA LEU A 153 17.42 -3.09 11.92
C LEU A 153 17.46 -4.62 12.14
N GLU A 154 18.65 -5.21 12.28
CA GLU A 154 18.82 -6.64 12.49
C GLU A 154 18.08 -7.15 13.73
N ARG A 155 18.07 -6.38 14.82
CA ARG A 155 17.33 -6.73 16.05
C ARG A 155 15.81 -6.70 15.86
N LEU A 156 15.33 -5.81 14.99
CA LEU A 156 13.91 -5.58 14.77
C LEU A 156 13.32 -6.49 13.69
N ILE A 157 14.13 -6.96 12.74
CA ILE A 157 13.72 -7.86 11.66
C ILE A 157 13.64 -9.30 12.19
N THR A 158 12.49 -9.64 12.78
CA THR A 158 12.17 -11.00 13.23
C THR A 158 10.79 -11.41 12.69
N TYR A 159 10.54 -12.72 12.55
CA TYR A 159 9.22 -13.22 12.13
C TYR A 159 8.07 -12.72 13.02
N PRO A 160 8.18 -12.69 14.35
CA PRO A 160 7.12 -12.13 15.21
C PRO A 160 6.87 -10.64 14.97
N ASN A 161 7.93 -9.83 14.85
CA ASN A 161 7.77 -8.40 14.58
C ASN A 161 7.12 -8.17 13.22
N MET A 162 7.48 -8.97 12.21
CA MET A 162 6.83 -8.90 10.90
C MET A 162 5.35 -9.26 10.96
N ALA A 163 4.94 -10.26 11.75
CA ALA A 163 3.53 -10.55 11.96
C ALA A 163 2.78 -9.34 12.55
N LEU A 164 3.37 -8.66 13.54
CA LEU A 164 2.82 -7.43 14.10
C LEU A 164 2.72 -6.30 13.07
N VAL A 165 3.72 -6.17 12.19
CA VAL A 165 3.72 -5.20 11.09
C VAL A 165 2.56 -5.44 10.12
N TYR A 166 2.27 -6.70 9.76
CA TYR A 166 1.13 -7.05 8.92
C TYR A 166 -0.21 -6.72 9.58
N ILE A 167 -0.35 -7.05 10.88
CA ILE A 167 -1.54 -6.70 11.66
C ILE A 167 -1.71 -5.18 11.70
N GLY A 168 -0.63 -4.45 11.97
CA GLY A 168 -0.61 -2.99 11.98
C GLY A 168 -0.99 -2.39 10.63
N ALA A 169 -0.42 -2.88 9.53
CA ALA A 169 -0.76 -2.45 8.17
C ALA A 169 -2.25 -2.66 7.87
N PHE A 170 -2.79 -3.82 8.23
CA PHE A 170 -4.19 -4.14 8.01
C PHE A 170 -5.11 -3.22 8.83
N VAL A 171 -4.83 -3.06 10.12
CA VAL A 171 -5.59 -2.16 11.02
C VAL A 171 -5.48 -0.70 10.56
N GLY A 172 -4.28 -0.26 10.19
CA GLY A 172 -4.04 1.09 9.65
C GLY A 172 -4.84 1.34 8.37
N GLY A 173 -4.95 0.34 7.49
CA GLY A 173 -5.81 0.40 6.31
C GLY A 173 -7.30 0.53 6.66
N ILE A 174 -7.80 -0.21 7.67
CA ILE A 174 -9.18 -0.06 8.15
C ILE A 174 -9.42 1.36 8.69
N ILE A 175 -8.55 1.84 9.57
CA ILE A 175 -8.65 3.18 10.15
C ILE A 175 -8.63 4.24 9.03
N GLY A 176 -7.67 4.13 8.11
CA GLY A 176 -7.55 5.01 6.95
C GLY A 176 -8.79 4.99 6.06
N ALA A 177 -9.42 3.84 5.86
CA ALA A 177 -10.66 3.74 5.10
C ALA A 177 -11.82 4.49 5.76
N TYR A 178 -11.96 4.41 7.08
CA TYR A 178 -13.00 5.16 7.81
C TYR A 178 -12.75 6.67 7.77
N ILE A 179 -11.49 7.10 7.92
CA ILE A 179 -11.10 8.50 7.74
C ILE A 179 -11.43 8.95 6.32
N GLY A 180 -11.04 8.16 5.32
CA GLY A 180 -11.37 8.40 3.92
C GLY A 180 -12.87 8.55 3.70
N LYS A 181 -13.69 7.64 4.22
CA LYS A 181 -15.16 7.72 4.17
C LYS A 181 -15.70 9.02 4.75
N ALA A 182 -15.19 9.43 5.92
CA ALA A 182 -15.61 10.69 6.55
C ALA A 182 -15.29 11.90 5.66
N PHE A 183 -14.11 11.91 5.02
CA PHE A 183 -13.72 12.96 4.08
C PHE A 183 -14.58 12.95 2.81
N LEU A 184 -14.88 11.79 2.24
CA LEU A 184 -15.76 11.66 1.07
C LEU A 184 -17.12 12.30 1.34
N LYS A 185 -17.76 11.95 2.45
CA LYS A 185 -19.06 12.50 2.85
C LYS A 185 -19.01 14.00 3.13
N LYS A 186 -17.94 14.48 3.76
CA LYS A 186 -17.85 15.88 4.22
C LYS A 186 -17.47 16.85 3.10
N HIS A 187 -16.58 16.45 2.19
CA HIS A 187 -15.95 17.36 1.23
C HIS A 187 -16.22 17.00 -0.23
N PHE A 188 -16.17 15.72 -0.59
CA PHE A 188 -16.19 15.32 -1.99
C PHE A 188 -17.60 15.12 -2.56
N GLU A 189 -18.49 14.45 -1.82
CA GLU A 189 -19.91 14.32 -2.18
C GLU A 189 -20.60 15.69 -2.22
N LYS A 190 -20.31 16.55 -1.22
CA LYS A 190 -20.87 17.91 -1.17
C LYS A 190 -20.37 18.82 -2.30
N ALA A 191 -19.17 18.55 -2.84
CA ALA A 191 -18.59 19.29 -3.94
C ALA A 191 -18.93 18.70 -5.32
N GLY A 192 -19.73 17.63 -5.39
CA GLY A 192 -20.08 16.96 -6.66
C GLY A 192 -18.89 16.32 -7.38
N ILE A 193 -17.78 16.06 -6.68
CA ILE A 193 -16.56 15.46 -7.23
C ILE A 193 -16.72 13.94 -7.44
N ILE A 194 -17.66 13.35 -6.69
CA ILE A 194 -18.11 11.96 -6.73
C ILE A 194 -19.62 11.92 -6.59
#